data_AF-A0A7J2SPU0-F1
#
_entry.id   AF-A0A7J2SPU0-F1
#
_cell.length_a   1.000
_cell.length_b   1.000
_cell.length_c   1.000
_cell.angle_alpha   90.00
_cell.angle_beta   90.00
_cell.angle_gamma   90.00
#
_symmetry.space_group_name_H-M   'P 1'
#
loop_
_entity.id
_entity.type
_entity.pdbx_description
1 polymer ?
#
loop_
_entity_poly.entity_id
_entity_poly.type
_entity_poly.pdbx_seq_one_letter_code
_entity_poly.pdbx_strand_id
1 'polypeptide(L)'
;MTTLTFYGGVKEIGGNKILLEDNGTRILLDFGMSFNRRNLYFEEFLTPRTANGIGDFLAMNLIPDIPGIYREDLLTHIGREPEEPEVQGVLLSHAHADHANYISFLHKDIPIYCGETCKHVLDAVSEQSQRSIENEVVDFKPRPLYRRDYRKPPVPRVFKTFRTGDKIRIDSLEIKPVHVDHSVPGAYGFIIYTSQGAVVYTGDLRMHGLHAEMTEDFIEAAREAKPEAMITEGTRIDRVKTGESEEKVYQKSKNELKGCKKLSVIDFNFKDIDRFRTFYRISKELGKKLVISFKHACFLERYCEDPKLQAPNSTDENILLLKPKRLTGTYIDEDYTEKYIRDRLDYPNVITAEEITKKPAKYMVVLNFWYFNTLIDLKPNGGLYIHSLSEPFNEEMQISFDRMMNWLNFFNLRFVQAHCSGHINGVDLKELITTINPRELYPIHTEHPGIFRKLDVKTRMVREGKVYKL
;
A
#
# COMPACT_ATOMS: atom_id res chain seq x y z
N MET A 1 -24.82 -14.15 17.04
CA MET A 1 -23.55 -14.70 17.58
C MET A 1 -22.43 -14.24 16.67
N THR A 2 -21.33 -13.74 17.24
CA THR A 2 -20.20 -13.21 16.48
C THR A 2 -19.17 -14.30 16.18
N THR A 3 -18.70 -14.37 14.93
CA THR A 3 -17.61 -15.28 14.51
C THR A 3 -16.56 -14.58 13.67
N LEU A 4 -15.32 -15.06 13.79
CA LEU A 4 -14.16 -14.62 13.00
C LEU A 4 -13.59 -15.82 12.24
N THR A 5 -13.35 -15.65 10.93
CA THR A 5 -12.68 -16.63 10.08
C THR A 5 -11.54 -15.98 9.32
N PHE A 6 -10.34 -16.54 9.42
CA PHE A 6 -9.12 -15.97 8.85
C PHE A 6 -8.76 -16.72 7.57
N TYR A 7 -8.78 -16.04 6.43
CA TYR A 7 -8.47 -16.63 5.12
C TYR A 7 -7.12 -16.17 4.54
N GLY A 8 -6.47 -15.19 5.17
CA GLY A 8 -5.17 -14.70 4.76
C GLY A 8 -4.52 -13.85 5.85
N GLY A 9 -3.22 -13.54 5.70
CA GLY A 9 -2.42 -12.94 6.78
C GLY A 9 -2.11 -13.93 7.91
N VAL A 10 -2.21 -15.23 7.66
CA VAL A 10 -1.94 -16.29 8.65
C VAL A 10 -0.55 -16.87 8.39
N LYS A 11 0.39 -16.60 9.31
CA LYS A 11 1.82 -17.00 9.17
C LYS A 11 2.49 -16.44 7.90
N GLU A 12 2.04 -15.29 7.45
CA GLU A 12 2.59 -14.55 6.32
C GLU A 12 2.46 -13.06 6.61
N ILE A 13 3.30 -12.25 5.96
CA ILE A 13 3.14 -10.79 5.90
C ILE A 13 2.37 -10.48 4.62
N GLY A 14 1.29 -9.72 4.78
CA GLY A 14 0.36 -9.38 3.70
C GLY A 14 -0.75 -10.40 3.47
N GLY A 15 -1.55 -10.16 2.43
CA GLY A 15 -2.63 -11.05 2.03
C GLY A 15 -3.83 -11.05 2.99
N ASN A 16 -4.03 -9.99 3.75
CA ASN A 16 -5.05 -9.92 4.79
C ASN A 16 -6.47 -10.13 4.21
N LYS A 17 -7.19 -11.11 4.76
CA LYS A 17 -8.55 -11.50 4.38
C LYS A 17 -9.23 -12.11 5.61
N ILE A 18 -10.05 -11.35 6.30
CA ILE A 18 -10.73 -11.82 7.51
C ILE A 18 -12.23 -11.64 7.34
N LEU A 19 -13.00 -12.70 7.55
CA LEU A 19 -14.46 -12.66 7.53
C LEU A 19 -14.97 -12.52 8.97
N LEU A 20 -15.72 -11.45 9.22
CA LEU A 20 -16.47 -11.24 10.46
C LEU A 20 -17.95 -11.42 10.17
N GLU A 21 -18.60 -12.25 10.99
CA GLU A 21 -20.05 -12.46 10.92
C GLU A 21 -20.71 -12.13 12.26
N ASP A 22 -21.82 -11.41 12.24
CA ASP A 22 -22.65 -11.16 13.41
C ASP A 22 -24.12 -10.97 13.01
N ASN A 23 -25.01 -11.73 13.63
CA ASN A 23 -26.48 -11.64 13.43
C ASN A 23 -26.92 -11.63 11.96
N GLY A 24 -26.25 -12.42 11.11
CA GLY A 24 -26.55 -12.53 9.68
C GLY A 24 -25.80 -11.51 8.80
N THR A 25 -25.20 -10.48 9.40
CA THR A 25 -24.31 -9.55 8.69
C THR A 25 -22.93 -10.18 8.53
N ARG A 26 -22.39 -10.19 7.32
CA ARG A 26 -21.06 -10.69 6.96
C ARG A 26 -20.26 -9.57 6.31
N ILE A 27 -19.09 -9.27 6.84
CA ILE A 27 -18.16 -8.29 6.28
C ILE A 27 -16.76 -8.86 6.16
N LEU A 28 -16.02 -8.42 5.15
CA LEU A 28 -14.59 -8.71 5.01
C LEU A 28 -13.77 -7.56 5.58
N LEU A 29 -12.72 -7.87 6.33
CA LEU A 29 -11.67 -6.93 6.74
C LEU A 29 -10.49 -7.15 5.80
N ASP A 30 -10.26 -6.16 4.95
CA ASP A 30 -9.34 -6.20 3.81
C ASP A 30 -9.59 -7.36 2.84
N PHE A 31 -9.01 -7.25 1.65
CA PHE A 31 -8.98 -8.36 0.69
C PHE A 31 -7.76 -8.24 -0.22
N GLY A 32 -6.60 -8.55 0.36
CA GLY A 32 -5.32 -8.22 -0.22
C GLY A 32 -4.57 -9.37 -0.89
N MET A 33 -3.53 -9.02 -1.63
CA MET A 33 -2.66 -9.96 -2.36
C MET A 33 -1.68 -10.67 -1.42
N SER A 34 -1.67 -12.00 -1.45
CA SER A 34 -0.70 -12.82 -0.69
C SER A 34 0.62 -12.95 -1.46
N PHE A 35 1.53 -11.99 -1.29
CA PHE A 35 2.82 -11.95 -2.02
C PHE A 35 3.64 -13.22 -1.84
N ASN A 36 3.87 -13.66 -0.59
CA ASN A 36 4.68 -14.83 -0.29
C ASN A 36 4.14 -16.09 -1.00
N ARG A 37 2.82 -16.33 -0.95
CA ARG A 37 2.21 -17.48 -1.63
C ARG A 37 2.27 -17.36 -3.14
N ARG A 38 2.01 -16.17 -3.68
CA ARG A 38 2.04 -15.93 -5.12
C ARG A 38 3.44 -16.15 -5.69
N ASN A 39 4.49 -15.70 -5.00
CA ASN A 39 5.87 -15.83 -5.45
C ASN A 39 6.39 -17.28 -5.41
N LEU A 40 5.68 -18.22 -4.77
CA LEU A 40 5.99 -19.66 -4.87
C LEU A 40 5.71 -20.23 -6.27
N TYR A 41 4.83 -19.59 -7.05
CA TYR A 41 4.33 -20.12 -8.32
C TYR A 41 4.55 -19.19 -9.50
N PHE A 42 4.58 -17.88 -9.26
CA PHE A 42 4.56 -16.87 -10.31
C PHE A 42 5.73 -15.89 -10.20
N GLU A 43 6.23 -15.46 -11.36
CA GLU A 43 7.29 -14.47 -11.52
C GLU A 43 7.01 -13.59 -12.76
N GLU A 44 8.00 -12.81 -13.22
CA GLU A 44 7.83 -11.86 -14.32
C GLU A 44 7.28 -12.50 -15.62
N PHE A 45 7.78 -13.68 -15.99
CA PHE A 45 7.39 -14.36 -17.24
C PHE A 45 6.35 -15.48 -17.05
N LEU A 46 6.07 -15.85 -15.81
CA LEU A 46 5.05 -16.84 -15.46
C LEU A 46 3.99 -16.15 -14.59
N THR A 47 2.88 -15.75 -15.19
CA THR A 47 1.80 -15.01 -14.52
C THR A 47 0.47 -15.78 -14.56
N PRO A 48 -0.46 -15.51 -13.61
CA PRO A 48 -1.78 -16.12 -13.63
C PRO A 48 -2.51 -15.86 -14.96
N ARG A 49 -3.16 -16.88 -15.51
CA ARG A 49 -3.84 -16.76 -16.79
C ARG A 49 -5.16 -16.03 -16.61
N THR A 50 -5.25 -14.83 -17.20
CA THR A 50 -6.51 -14.08 -17.24
C THR A 50 -7.64 -14.88 -17.92
N ALA A 51 -7.30 -15.77 -18.86
CA ALA A 51 -8.24 -16.64 -19.55
C ALA A 51 -8.85 -17.74 -18.66
N ASN A 52 -8.26 -18.03 -17.49
CA ASN A 52 -8.78 -19.02 -16.55
C ASN A 52 -9.62 -18.39 -15.42
N GLY A 53 -10.05 -17.13 -15.58
CA GLY A 53 -10.77 -16.39 -14.54
C GLY A 53 -10.02 -16.40 -13.20
N ILE A 54 -10.66 -16.94 -12.16
CA ILE A 54 -10.04 -17.14 -10.84
C ILE A 54 -9.47 -18.55 -10.62
N GLY A 55 -9.52 -19.44 -11.61
CA GLY A 55 -9.15 -20.86 -11.45
C GLY A 55 -7.71 -21.08 -11.02
N ASP A 56 -6.77 -20.31 -11.57
CA ASP A 56 -5.36 -20.39 -11.15
C ASP A 56 -5.22 -19.97 -9.67
N PHE A 57 -5.93 -18.94 -9.24
CA PHE A 57 -5.87 -18.44 -7.86
C PHE A 57 -6.48 -19.40 -6.85
N LEU A 58 -7.58 -20.07 -7.20
CA LEU A 58 -8.21 -21.11 -6.37
C LEU A 58 -7.32 -22.35 -6.28
N ALA A 59 -6.79 -22.83 -7.41
CA ALA A 59 -5.96 -24.04 -7.45
C ALA A 59 -4.69 -23.93 -6.60
N MET A 60 -4.14 -22.72 -6.48
CA MET A 60 -2.92 -22.41 -5.70
C MET A 60 -3.21 -21.82 -4.31
N ASN A 61 -4.47 -21.80 -3.86
CA ASN A 61 -4.88 -21.22 -2.57
C ASN A 61 -4.38 -19.77 -2.37
N LEU A 62 -4.37 -18.98 -3.45
CA LEU A 62 -4.08 -17.54 -3.39
C LEU A 62 -5.30 -16.74 -2.94
N ILE A 63 -6.49 -17.25 -3.24
CA ILE A 63 -7.77 -16.75 -2.75
C ILE A 63 -8.57 -17.92 -2.14
N PRO A 64 -9.38 -17.68 -1.10
CA PRO A 64 -10.19 -18.73 -0.48
C PRO A 64 -11.42 -19.07 -1.33
N ASP A 65 -11.91 -20.31 -1.31
CA ASP A 65 -13.20 -20.61 -1.96
C ASP A 65 -14.37 -20.23 -1.02
N ILE A 66 -14.89 -19.01 -1.16
CA ILE A 66 -16.01 -18.48 -0.37
C ILE A 66 -17.18 -18.23 -1.33
N PRO A 67 -18.36 -18.83 -1.10
CA PRO A 67 -19.55 -18.57 -1.90
C PRO A 67 -19.99 -17.10 -1.86
N GLY A 68 -20.47 -16.60 -3.00
CA GLY A 68 -21.12 -15.30 -3.09
C GLY A 68 -20.21 -14.09 -2.89
N ILE A 69 -18.88 -14.25 -3.02
CA ILE A 69 -17.97 -13.09 -2.95
C ILE A 69 -17.26 -12.77 -4.25
N TYR A 70 -17.28 -13.65 -5.25
CA TYR A 70 -16.52 -13.49 -6.49
C TYR A 70 -17.38 -13.00 -7.64
N ARG A 71 -16.74 -12.32 -8.59
CA ARG A 71 -17.42 -11.84 -9.79
C ARG A 71 -17.93 -12.98 -10.66
N GLU A 72 -19.16 -12.82 -11.13
CA GLU A 72 -19.85 -13.73 -12.05
C GLU A 72 -19.01 -14.00 -13.32
N ASP A 73 -18.40 -12.95 -13.89
CA ASP A 73 -17.61 -13.08 -15.12
C ASP A 73 -16.36 -13.94 -14.92
N LEU A 74 -15.81 -13.99 -13.71
CA LEU A 74 -14.64 -14.83 -13.39
C LEU A 74 -15.02 -16.26 -13.02
N LEU A 75 -16.16 -16.46 -12.36
CA LEU A 75 -16.72 -17.77 -12.02
C LEU A 75 -17.11 -18.56 -13.27
N THR A 76 -17.72 -17.89 -14.24
CA THR A 76 -18.15 -18.53 -15.50
C THR A 76 -16.97 -19.08 -16.33
N HIS A 77 -15.76 -18.51 -16.24
CA HIS A 77 -14.56 -19.06 -16.91
C HIS A 77 -14.14 -20.43 -16.38
N ILE A 78 -14.47 -20.74 -15.12
CA ILE A 78 -14.14 -22.03 -14.49
C ILE A 78 -15.34 -22.97 -14.45
N GLY A 79 -16.42 -22.65 -15.17
CA GLY A 79 -17.63 -23.46 -15.23
C GLY A 79 -18.49 -23.41 -13.96
N ARG A 80 -18.32 -22.40 -13.11
CA ARG A 80 -19.23 -22.13 -11.97
C ARG A 80 -20.34 -21.20 -12.40
N GLU A 81 -21.54 -21.48 -11.90
CA GLU A 81 -22.68 -20.57 -12.04
C GLU A 81 -22.41 -19.26 -11.28
N PRO A 82 -22.94 -18.12 -11.76
CA PRO A 82 -23.00 -16.88 -11.00
C PRO A 82 -23.62 -17.08 -9.62
N GLU A 83 -23.10 -16.37 -8.62
CA GLU A 83 -23.53 -16.45 -7.23
C GLU A 83 -23.99 -15.07 -6.76
N GLU A 84 -25.07 -15.02 -5.98
CA GLU A 84 -25.54 -13.78 -5.36
C GLU A 84 -24.59 -13.33 -4.24
N PRO A 85 -24.42 -12.01 -4.03
CA PRO A 85 -23.51 -11.49 -3.03
C PRO A 85 -23.96 -11.86 -1.62
N GLU A 86 -23.14 -12.63 -0.88
CA GLU A 86 -23.45 -13.03 0.49
C GLU A 86 -22.74 -12.19 1.57
N VAL A 87 -21.96 -11.18 1.17
CA VAL A 87 -21.21 -10.27 2.04
C VAL A 87 -21.68 -8.84 1.81
N GLN A 88 -21.96 -8.10 2.89
CA GLN A 88 -22.54 -6.75 2.83
C GLN A 88 -21.50 -5.64 2.58
N GLY A 89 -20.21 -5.95 2.70
CA GLY A 89 -19.14 -5.02 2.36
C GLY A 89 -17.75 -5.47 2.76
N VAL A 90 -16.76 -4.71 2.26
CA VAL A 90 -15.36 -4.81 2.66
C VAL A 90 -14.98 -3.56 3.43
N LEU A 91 -14.46 -3.71 4.65
CA LEU A 91 -13.75 -2.64 5.35
C LEU A 91 -12.27 -2.69 4.93
N LEU A 92 -11.84 -1.70 4.16
CA LEU A 92 -10.46 -1.58 3.68
C LEU A 92 -9.69 -0.62 4.59
N SER A 93 -8.69 -1.15 5.29
CA SER A 93 -7.84 -0.40 6.23
C SER A 93 -6.99 0.64 5.52
N HIS A 94 -6.33 0.27 4.42
CA HIS A 94 -5.48 1.17 3.63
C HIS A 94 -5.17 0.62 2.22
N ALA A 95 -4.49 1.42 1.40
CA ALA A 95 -4.34 1.19 -0.05
C ALA A 95 -3.11 0.35 -0.46
N HIS A 96 -2.43 -0.35 0.46
CA HIS A 96 -1.38 -1.27 0.05
C HIS A 96 -1.96 -2.51 -0.65
N ALA A 97 -1.17 -3.11 -1.53
CA ALA A 97 -1.63 -4.19 -2.40
C ALA A 97 -2.01 -5.46 -1.63
N ASP A 98 -1.29 -5.75 -0.56
CA ASP A 98 -1.53 -6.82 0.39
C ASP A 98 -2.73 -6.61 1.32
N HIS A 99 -3.45 -5.49 1.16
CA HIS A 99 -4.76 -5.21 1.76
C HIS A 99 -5.85 -5.00 0.69
N ALA A 100 -5.51 -4.42 -0.46
CA ALA A 100 -6.51 -3.95 -1.44
C ALA A 100 -6.58 -4.75 -2.75
N ASN A 101 -5.47 -5.31 -3.26
CA ASN A 101 -5.40 -5.69 -4.68
C ASN A 101 -6.41 -6.77 -5.08
N TYR A 102 -6.65 -7.76 -4.23
CA TYR A 102 -7.56 -8.85 -4.55
C TYR A 102 -9.04 -8.45 -4.47
N ILE A 103 -9.37 -7.23 -4.03
CA ILE A 103 -10.70 -6.63 -4.23
C ILE A 103 -11.10 -6.71 -5.71
N SER A 104 -10.13 -6.71 -6.62
CA SER A 104 -10.31 -6.96 -8.06
C SER A 104 -11.17 -8.19 -8.41
N PHE A 105 -11.15 -9.23 -7.58
CA PHE A 105 -11.93 -10.45 -7.78
C PHE A 105 -13.35 -10.40 -7.20
N LEU A 106 -13.63 -9.44 -6.32
CA LEU A 106 -14.87 -9.42 -5.55
C LEU A 106 -16.08 -9.06 -6.40
N HIS A 107 -17.23 -9.64 -6.06
CA HIS A 107 -18.51 -9.41 -6.72
C HIS A 107 -18.80 -7.90 -6.86
N LYS A 108 -19.39 -7.50 -7.99
CA LYS A 108 -19.55 -6.09 -8.38
C LYS A 108 -20.41 -5.29 -7.39
N ASP A 109 -21.37 -5.97 -6.75
CA ASP A 109 -22.36 -5.37 -5.86
C ASP A 109 -21.91 -5.31 -4.39
N ILE A 110 -20.72 -5.83 -4.07
CA ILE A 110 -20.14 -5.72 -2.71
C ILE A 110 -19.47 -4.34 -2.60
N PRO A 111 -19.99 -3.43 -1.75
CA PRO A 111 -19.40 -2.09 -1.60
C PRO A 111 -18.09 -2.14 -0.80
N ILE A 112 -17.17 -1.25 -1.15
CA ILE A 112 -15.90 -1.08 -0.46
C ILE A 112 -15.98 0.16 0.44
N TYR A 113 -15.79 -0.01 1.73
CA TYR A 113 -15.71 1.08 2.69
C TYR A 113 -14.24 1.36 2.98
N CYS A 114 -13.78 2.59 2.71
CA CYS A 114 -12.41 2.99 2.97
C CYS A 114 -12.33 4.46 3.38
N GLY A 115 -11.20 4.88 3.96
CA GLY A 115 -10.95 6.29 4.21
C GLY A 115 -10.97 7.11 2.91
N GLU A 116 -11.48 8.35 2.96
CA GLU A 116 -11.50 9.23 1.79
C GLU A 116 -10.10 9.40 1.17
N THR A 117 -9.07 9.59 2.01
CA THR A 117 -7.67 9.65 1.57
C THR A 117 -7.17 8.33 0.99
N CYS A 118 -7.60 7.19 1.52
CA CYS A 118 -7.28 5.87 0.96
C CYS A 118 -7.86 5.74 -0.46
N LYS A 119 -9.07 6.24 -0.69
CA LYS A 119 -9.68 6.26 -2.02
C LYS A 119 -8.87 7.09 -3.03
N HIS A 120 -8.38 8.26 -2.64
CA HIS A 120 -7.48 9.07 -3.47
C HIS A 120 -6.19 8.30 -3.86
N VAL A 121 -5.60 7.55 -2.92
CA VAL A 121 -4.42 6.69 -3.22
C VAL A 121 -4.79 5.60 -4.23
N LEU A 122 -5.93 4.93 -4.07
CA LEU A 122 -6.39 3.89 -5.00
C LEU A 122 -6.64 4.45 -6.41
N ASP A 123 -7.19 5.66 -6.51
CA ASP A 123 -7.43 6.34 -7.78
C ASP A 123 -6.11 6.70 -8.48
N ALA A 124 -5.13 7.23 -7.74
CA ALA A 124 -3.78 7.46 -8.27
C ALA A 124 -3.13 6.15 -8.76
N VAL A 125 -3.25 5.06 -7.98
CA VAL A 125 -2.72 3.75 -8.38
C VAL A 125 -3.38 3.29 -9.67
N SER A 126 -4.71 3.39 -9.78
CA SER A 126 -5.47 2.98 -10.96
C SER A 126 -5.11 3.79 -12.21
N GLU A 127 -4.91 5.10 -12.06
CA GLU A 127 -4.57 6.01 -13.16
C GLU A 127 -3.21 5.66 -13.81
N GLN A 128 -2.18 5.38 -13.00
CA GLN A 128 -0.82 5.16 -13.51
C GLN A 128 -0.46 3.69 -13.77
N SER A 129 -1.25 2.73 -13.26
CA SER A 129 -0.96 1.31 -13.41
C SER A 129 -1.45 0.76 -14.74
N GLN A 130 -0.69 -0.19 -15.30
CA GLN A 130 -1.24 -1.05 -16.33
C GLN A 130 -2.28 -1.99 -15.71
N ARG A 131 -3.46 -2.06 -16.32
CA ARG A 131 -4.56 -2.92 -15.88
C ARG A 131 -4.17 -4.39 -15.96
N SER A 132 -4.38 -5.12 -14.87
CA SER A 132 -4.27 -6.57 -14.76
C SER A 132 -5.46 -7.14 -13.99
N ILE A 133 -5.67 -8.45 -14.03
CA ILE A 133 -6.76 -9.09 -13.27
C ILE A 133 -6.58 -8.90 -11.75
N GLU A 134 -5.35 -8.68 -11.27
CA GLU A 134 -5.00 -8.61 -9.85
C GLU A 134 -5.02 -7.18 -9.28
N ASN A 135 -5.12 -6.12 -10.09
CA ASN A 135 -5.00 -4.72 -9.63
C ASN A 135 -6.21 -3.81 -9.95
N GLU A 136 -7.31 -4.41 -10.39
CA GLU A 136 -8.58 -3.74 -10.73
C GLU A 136 -9.43 -3.42 -9.49
N VAL A 137 -8.88 -2.61 -8.59
CA VAL A 137 -9.52 -2.28 -7.31
C VAL A 137 -10.59 -1.20 -7.47
N VAL A 138 -10.35 -0.15 -8.27
CA VAL A 138 -11.29 0.98 -8.41
C VAL A 138 -12.44 0.65 -9.36
N ASP A 139 -12.09 -0.02 -10.45
CA ASP A 139 -13.00 -0.50 -11.46
C ASP A 139 -12.40 -1.75 -12.07
N PHE A 140 -13.22 -2.54 -12.77
CA PHE A 140 -12.73 -3.75 -13.42
C PHE A 140 -13.23 -3.89 -14.84
N LYS A 141 -12.43 -4.52 -15.71
CA LYS A 141 -12.87 -4.90 -17.04
C LYS A 141 -13.52 -6.29 -16.98
N PRO A 142 -14.78 -6.46 -17.39
CA PRO A 142 -15.39 -7.79 -17.49
C PRO A 142 -14.62 -8.69 -18.47
N ARG A 143 -14.51 -9.98 -18.14
CA ARG A 143 -13.89 -11.02 -18.97
C ARG A 143 -15.01 -11.86 -19.56
N PRO A 144 -15.49 -11.54 -20.77
CA PRO A 144 -16.58 -12.30 -21.35
C PRO A 144 -16.09 -13.60 -21.98
N LEU A 145 -17.00 -14.58 -22.08
CA LEU A 145 -16.77 -15.83 -22.82
C LEU A 145 -16.65 -15.61 -24.34
N TYR A 146 -17.28 -14.55 -24.86
CA TYR A 146 -17.35 -14.27 -26.30
C TYR A 146 -16.55 -13.02 -26.68
N ARG A 147 -15.76 -13.14 -27.76
CA ARG A 147 -14.90 -12.05 -28.26
C ARG A 147 -15.66 -10.74 -28.55
N ARG A 148 -16.93 -10.83 -28.98
CA ARG A 148 -17.77 -9.65 -29.27
C ARG A 148 -17.97 -8.72 -28.07
N ASP A 149 -17.91 -9.27 -26.86
CA ASP A 149 -18.17 -8.54 -25.62
C ASP A 149 -16.89 -7.90 -25.02
N TYR A 150 -15.70 -8.15 -25.58
CA TYR A 150 -14.41 -7.62 -25.05
C TYR A 150 -14.29 -6.09 -25.09
N ARG A 151 -15.15 -5.44 -25.87
CA ARG A 151 -15.22 -3.97 -26.01
C ARG A 151 -16.08 -3.31 -24.93
N LYS A 152 -16.74 -4.08 -24.04
CA LYS A 152 -17.48 -3.51 -22.92
C LYS A 152 -16.55 -2.65 -22.07
N PRO A 153 -17.01 -1.46 -21.63
CA PRO A 153 -16.21 -0.58 -20.79
C PRO A 153 -15.97 -1.22 -19.42
N PRO A 154 -14.97 -0.74 -18.67
CA PRO A 154 -14.82 -1.12 -17.27
C PRO A 154 -16.05 -0.77 -16.44
N VAL A 155 -16.33 -1.60 -15.44
CA VAL A 155 -17.42 -1.43 -14.48
C VAL A 155 -16.83 -0.80 -13.21
N PRO A 156 -17.28 0.40 -12.80
CA PRO A 156 -16.81 1.04 -11.58
C PRO A 156 -17.30 0.27 -10.35
N ARG A 157 -16.47 0.19 -9.31
CA ARG A 157 -16.91 -0.34 -8.00
C ARG A 157 -17.58 0.74 -7.17
N VAL A 158 -18.48 0.31 -6.29
CA VAL A 158 -19.12 1.20 -5.32
C VAL A 158 -18.20 1.39 -4.12
N PHE A 159 -17.73 2.63 -3.93
CA PHE A 159 -16.98 3.03 -2.73
C PHE A 159 -17.87 3.85 -1.80
N LYS A 160 -17.77 3.59 -0.50
CA LYS A 160 -18.39 4.36 0.58
C LYS A 160 -17.29 4.92 1.47
N THR A 161 -16.90 6.17 1.23
CA THR A 161 -15.77 6.79 1.93
C THR A 161 -16.15 7.30 3.32
N PHE A 162 -15.19 7.33 4.23
CA PHE A 162 -15.36 7.85 5.59
C PHE A 162 -14.12 8.59 6.09
N ARG A 163 -14.23 9.24 7.25
CA ARG A 163 -13.13 9.79 8.04
C ARG A 163 -13.28 9.47 9.54
N THR A 164 -12.20 9.67 10.30
CA THR A 164 -12.28 9.65 11.77
C THR A 164 -13.36 10.59 12.27
N GLY A 165 -14.20 10.08 13.17
CA GLY A 165 -15.37 10.79 13.70
C GLY A 165 -16.69 10.33 13.07
N ASP A 166 -16.64 9.72 11.88
CA ASP A 166 -17.82 9.10 11.28
C ASP A 166 -18.23 7.83 12.03
N LYS A 167 -19.50 7.46 11.87
CA LYS A 167 -20.02 6.16 12.27
C LYS A 167 -20.53 5.45 11.03
N ILE A 168 -19.95 4.31 10.72
CA ILE A 168 -20.37 3.49 9.59
C ILE A 168 -21.36 2.46 10.13
N ARG A 169 -22.46 2.25 9.40
CA ARG A 169 -23.41 1.18 9.70
C ARG A 169 -23.50 0.23 8.51
N ILE A 170 -23.25 -1.04 8.76
CA ILE A 170 -23.46 -2.13 7.80
C ILE A 170 -24.42 -3.09 8.48
N ASP A 171 -25.69 -3.03 8.07
CA ASP A 171 -26.80 -3.78 8.68
C ASP A 171 -26.83 -3.68 10.22
N SER A 172 -26.47 -4.76 10.93
CA SER A 172 -26.46 -4.83 12.39
C SER A 172 -25.16 -4.33 13.04
N LEU A 173 -24.11 -4.08 12.26
CA LEU A 173 -22.80 -3.66 12.76
C LEU A 173 -22.68 -2.13 12.78
N GLU A 174 -22.27 -1.58 13.93
CA GLU A 174 -21.77 -0.21 14.06
C GLU A 174 -20.25 -0.25 14.05
N ILE A 175 -19.62 0.52 13.16
CA ILE A 175 -18.18 0.55 12.98
C ILE A 175 -17.68 1.97 13.18
N LYS A 176 -16.73 2.13 14.09
CA LYS A 176 -15.99 3.39 14.32
C LYS A 176 -14.61 3.28 13.67
N PRO A 177 -14.39 3.91 12.52
CA PRO A 177 -13.05 4.04 11.95
C PRO A 177 -12.23 5.06 12.75
N VAL A 178 -10.97 4.72 13.04
CA VAL A 178 -10.01 5.65 13.64
C VAL A 178 -8.72 5.59 12.84
N HIS A 179 -8.29 6.77 12.38
CA HIS A 179 -7.07 6.93 11.59
C HIS A 179 -5.85 6.49 12.42
N VAL A 180 -4.93 5.76 11.82
CA VAL A 180 -3.64 5.35 12.42
C VAL A 180 -2.47 5.86 11.56
N ASP A 181 -1.31 6.06 12.19
CA ASP A 181 -0.09 6.38 11.45
C ASP A 181 0.41 5.15 10.71
N HIS A 182 0.75 5.29 9.43
CA HIS A 182 1.32 4.25 8.58
C HIS A 182 2.09 4.88 7.41
N SER A 183 2.79 4.09 6.57
CA SER A 183 3.58 4.63 5.45
C SER A 183 2.76 5.14 4.25
N VAL A 184 1.44 5.02 4.29
CA VAL A 184 0.50 5.54 3.28
C VAL A 184 -0.59 6.33 4.00
N PRO A 185 -0.95 7.53 3.53
CA PRO A 185 -1.99 8.32 4.18
C PRO A 185 -3.36 7.65 4.07
N GLY A 186 -4.22 7.93 5.05
CA GLY A 186 -5.57 7.35 5.11
C GLY A 186 -5.59 5.88 5.55
N ALA A 187 -4.65 5.46 6.39
CA ALA A 187 -4.70 4.17 7.06
C ALA A 187 -5.62 4.22 8.30
N TYR A 188 -6.41 3.17 8.51
CA TYR A 188 -7.39 3.11 9.59
C TYR A 188 -7.33 1.79 10.36
N GLY A 189 -7.43 1.91 11.68
CA GLY A 189 -7.95 0.86 12.54
C GLY A 189 -9.47 0.96 12.67
N PHE A 190 -10.13 -0.16 12.99
CA PHE A 190 -11.57 -0.24 13.13
C PHE A 190 -11.96 -0.79 14.50
N ILE A 191 -12.95 -0.15 15.12
CA ILE A 191 -13.65 -0.66 16.29
C ILE A 191 -15.06 -1.07 15.82
N ILE A 192 -15.33 -2.36 15.82
CA ILE A 192 -16.55 -2.96 15.25
C ILE A 192 -17.41 -3.45 16.41
N TYR A 193 -18.53 -2.79 16.67
CA TYR A 193 -19.46 -3.18 17.72
C TYR A 193 -20.38 -4.29 17.22
N THR A 194 -20.30 -5.46 17.85
CA THR A 194 -21.09 -6.65 17.52
C THR A 194 -22.04 -7.01 18.67
N SER A 195 -22.89 -8.02 18.47
CA SER A 195 -23.77 -8.56 19.51
C SER A 195 -23.05 -9.16 20.72
N GLN A 196 -21.75 -9.47 20.63
CA GLN A 196 -20.96 -10.03 21.73
C GLN A 196 -20.04 -9.00 22.39
N GLY A 197 -19.80 -7.84 21.76
CA GLY A 197 -18.89 -6.81 22.25
C GLY A 197 -18.10 -6.17 21.11
N ALA A 198 -17.11 -5.36 21.43
CA ALA A 198 -16.28 -4.73 20.40
C ALA A 198 -15.21 -5.70 19.86
N VAL A 199 -15.07 -5.75 18.54
CA VAL A 199 -13.94 -6.35 17.83
C VAL A 199 -13.06 -5.23 17.30
N VAL A 200 -11.80 -5.20 17.69
CA VAL A 200 -10.82 -4.23 17.19
C VAL A 200 -10.00 -4.87 16.08
N TYR A 201 -9.86 -4.18 14.95
CA TYR A 201 -8.91 -4.52 13.89
C TYR A 201 -7.92 -3.38 13.69
N THR A 202 -6.63 -3.64 13.85
CA THR A 202 -5.60 -2.58 13.79
C THR A 202 -5.34 -2.07 12.38
N GLY A 203 -5.61 -2.88 11.34
CA GLY A 203 -4.92 -2.71 10.06
C GLY A 203 -3.40 -2.80 10.28
N ASP A 204 -2.66 -2.05 9.48
CA ASP A 204 -1.23 -1.80 9.72
C ASP A 204 -1.04 -0.42 10.32
N LEU A 205 -0.11 -0.32 11.27
CA LEU A 205 0.13 0.91 12.03
C LEU A 205 1.60 1.04 12.46
N ARG A 206 2.01 2.26 12.79
CA ARG A 206 3.30 2.58 13.42
C ARG A 206 3.12 3.65 14.51
N MET A 207 4.20 3.90 15.25
CA MET A 207 4.28 4.87 16.35
C MET A 207 5.47 5.84 16.19
N HIS A 208 6.13 5.84 15.03
CA HIS A 208 7.40 6.57 14.80
C HIS A 208 7.41 7.38 13.50
N GLY A 209 6.25 7.61 12.89
CA GLY A 209 6.07 8.57 11.80
C GLY A 209 5.83 9.99 12.32
N LEU A 210 5.40 10.88 11.42
CA LEU A 210 5.11 12.28 11.76
C LEU A 210 3.80 12.45 12.53
N HIS A 211 2.92 11.45 12.45
CA HIS A 211 1.54 11.52 12.92
C HIS A 211 1.22 10.44 13.97
N ALA A 212 2.19 10.09 14.80
CA ALA A 212 2.05 9.05 15.82
C ALA A 212 0.86 9.28 16.77
N GLU A 213 0.46 10.54 16.96
CA GLU A 213 -0.75 10.93 17.70
C GLU A 213 -2.03 10.26 17.17
N MET A 214 -2.12 9.98 15.86
CA MET A 214 -3.27 9.28 15.29
C MET A 214 -3.37 7.84 15.80
N THR A 215 -2.24 7.16 15.92
CA THR A 215 -2.20 5.82 16.50
C THR A 215 -2.52 5.88 18.00
N GLU A 216 -2.05 6.90 18.73
CA GLU A 216 -2.41 7.12 20.13
C GLU A 216 -3.93 7.32 20.33
N ASP A 217 -4.59 8.10 19.47
CA ASP A 217 -6.05 8.27 19.46
C ASP A 217 -6.77 6.94 19.23
N PHE A 218 -6.26 6.09 18.33
CA PHE A 218 -6.80 4.74 18.12
C PHE A 218 -6.62 3.84 19.34
N ILE A 219 -5.46 3.88 19.99
CA ILE A 219 -5.20 3.10 21.21
C ILE A 219 -6.21 3.48 22.30
N GLU A 220 -6.42 4.78 22.51
CA GLU A 220 -7.35 5.27 23.52
C GLU A 220 -8.79 4.85 23.20
N ALA A 221 -9.23 5.08 21.96
CA ALA A 221 -10.57 4.68 21.52
C ALA A 221 -10.80 3.15 21.62
N ALA A 222 -9.78 2.35 21.29
CA ALA A 222 -9.84 0.89 21.39
C ALA A 222 -9.88 0.44 22.86
N ARG A 223 -9.10 1.07 23.74
CA ARG A 223 -9.11 0.81 25.19
C ARG A 223 -10.48 1.10 25.80
N GLU A 224 -11.08 2.25 25.47
CA GLU A 224 -12.42 2.63 25.93
C GLU A 224 -13.49 1.62 25.51
N ALA A 225 -13.34 1.01 24.34
CA ALA A 225 -14.27 0.02 23.80
C ALA A 225 -14.22 -1.34 24.51
N LYS A 226 -13.18 -1.61 25.33
CA LYS A 226 -12.98 -2.87 26.08
C LYS A 226 -13.21 -4.11 25.20
N PRO A 227 -12.37 -4.33 24.19
CA PRO A 227 -12.66 -5.29 23.12
C PRO A 227 -12.67 -6.73 23.60
N GLU A 228 -13.68 -7.48 23.15
CA GLU A 228 -13.76 -8.93 23.31
C GLU A 228 -12.71 -9.64 22.46
N ALA A 229 -12.43 -9.08 21.27
CA ALA A 229 -11.39 -9.59 20.39
C ALA A 229 -10.60 -8.43 19.77
N MET A 230 -9.30 -8.63 19.66
CA MET A 230 -8.42 -7.75 18.90
C MET A 230 -7.66 -8.55 17.84
N ILE A 231 -7.82 -8.16 16.58
CA ILE A 231 -7.07 -8.64 15.43
C ILE A 231 -5.96 -7.62 15.16
N THR A 232 -4.70 -8.04 15.28
CA THR A 232 -3.55 -7.14 15.21
C THR A 232 -2.52 -7.59 14.18
N GLU A 233 -1.88 -6.63 13.52
CA GLU A 233 -0.66 -6.89 12.77
C GLU A 233 0.49 -7.34 13.70
N GLY A 234 1.53 -7.92 13.10
CA GLY A 234 2.70 -8.37 13.83
C GLY A 234 3.95 -8.46 12.97
N THR A 235 4.07 -7.64 11.91
CA THR A 235 5.15 -7.72 10.92
C THR A 235 6.52 -7.67 11.58
N ARG A 236 6.66 -6.86 12.64
CA ARG A 236 7.93 -6.63 13.34
C ARG A 236 7.86 -6.99 14.82
N ILE A 237 7.02 -7.95 15.21
CA ILE A 237 6.86 -8.39 16.61
C ILE A 237 8.17 -8.92 17.24
N ASP A 238 9.08 -9.42 16.40
CA ASP A 238 10.42 -9.89 16.75
C ASP A 238 11.46 -8.75 16.86
N ARG A 239 11.14 -7.56 16.37
CA ARG A 239 12.06 -6.41 16.35
C ARG A 239 11.96 -5.59 17.62
N VAL A 240 13.12 -5.15 18.11
CA VAL A 240 13.22 -4.23 19.24
C VAL A 240 12.96 -2.79 18.80
N LYS A 241 12.62 -1.92 19.76
CA LYS A 241 12.54 -0.48 19.53
C LYS A 241 13.91 0.04 19.12
N THR A 242 13.99 0.60 17.93
CA THR A 242 15.15 1.34 17.45
C THR A 242 14.92 2.82 17.71
N GLY A 243 15.97 3.62 17.70
CA GLY A 243 15.81 5.08 17.73
C GLY A 243 15.33 5.65 16.40
N GLU A 244 14.89 4.86 15.42
CA GLU A 244 14.51 5.34 14.09
C GLU A 244 13.26 6.21 14.16
N SER A 245 13.24 7.30 13.38
CA SER A 245 12.08 8.18 13.24
C SER A 245 12.16 8.92 11.92
N GLU A 246 11.04 9.48 11.47
CA GLU A 246 11.02 10.32 10.27
C GLU A 246 11.98 11.52 10.40
N GLU A 247 12.07 12.12 11.60
CA GLU A 247 13.00 13.22 11.89
C GLU A 247 14.47 12.78 11.76
N LYS A 248 14.83 11.56 12.16
CA LYS A 248 16.20 11.06 11.95
C LYS A 248 16.53 10.86 10.48
N VAL A 249 15.56 10.36 9.69
CA VAL A 249 15.76 10.27 8.24
C VAL A 249 15.94 11.66 7.64
N TYR A 250 15.14 12.64 8.07
CA TYR A 250 15.28 14.03 7.64
C TYR A 250 16.69 14.58 7.93
N GLN A 251 17.16 14.50 9.17
CA GLN A 251 18.47 15.03 9.57
C GLN A 251 19.63 14.30 8.85
N LYS A 252 19.58 12.97 8.78
CA LYS A 252 20.61 12.16 8.10
C LYS A 252 20.67 12.53 6.61
N SER A 253 19.52 12.48 5.93
CA SER A 253 19.40 12.81 4.50
C SER A 253 19.89 14.23 4.21
N LYS A 254 19.48 15.22 5.02
CA LYS A 254 19.88 16.62 4.86
C LYS A 254 21.39 16.81 4.98
N ASN A 255 22.02 16.20 5.98
CA ASN A 255 23.47 16.30 6.19
C ASN A 255 24.26 15.74 5.01
N GLU A 256 23.83 14.59 4.48
CA GLU A 256 24.46 13.93 3.35
C GLU A 256 24.27 14.73 2.04
N LEU A 257 23.09 15.31 1.84
CA LEU A 257 22.76 16.13 0.66
C LEU A 257 23.45 17.50 0.65
N LYS A 258 23.64 18.11 1.82
CA LYS A 258 24.28 19.44 1.96
C LYS A 258 25.71 19.45 1.41
N GLY A 259 26.45 18.35 1.58
CA GLY A 259 27.81 18.21 1.05
C GLY A 259 27.88 17.85 -0.45
N CYS A 260 26.76 17.46 -1.06
CA CYS A 260 26.75 16.92 -2.41
C CYS A 260 26.65 18.01 -3.48
N LYS A 261 27.78 18.26 -4.17
CA LYS A 261 27.89 19.17 -5.34
C LYS A 261 27.66 18.47 -6.69
N LYS A 262 27.29 17.19 -6.68
CA LYS A 262 26.99 16.37 -7.87
C LYS A 262 25.50 16.01 -7.89
N LEU A 263 25.09 15.14 -8.81
CA LEU A 263 23.72 14.65 -8.87
C LEU A 263 23.36 13.93 -7.56
N SER A 264 22.16 14.21 -7.06
CA SER A 264 21.58 13.53 -5.90
C SER A 264 20.38 12.72 -6.37
N VAL A 265 20.44 11.41 -6.19
CA VAL A 265 19.35 10.48 -6.50
C VAL A 265 18.74 10.00 -5.19
N ILE A 266 17.42 9.94 -5.14
CA ILE A 266 16.65 9.64 -3.93
C ILE A 266 15.63 8.57 -4.27
N ASP A 267 15.62 7.49 -3.50
CA ASP A 267 14.66 6.40 -3.67
C ASP A 267 13.77 6.27 -2.44
N PHE A 268 12.47 6.42 -2.64
CA PHE A 268 11.43 6.17 -1.64
C PHE A 268 10.12 5.77 -2.30
N ASN A 269 9.21 5.22 -1.49
CA ASN A 269 7.89 4.82 -1.97
C ASN A 269 7.07 6.06 -2.31
N PHE A 270 6.68 6.22 -3.58
CA PHE A 270 5.89 7.36 -4.07
C PHE A 270 4.50 7.48 -3.42
N LYS A 271 4.01 6.44 -2.74
CA LYS A 271 2.78 6.50 -1.94
C LYS A 271 2.99 7.19 -0.58
N ASP A 272 4.23 7.25 -0.09
CA ASP A 272 4.59 7.83 1.21
C ASP A 272 4.71 9.36 1.10
N ILE A 273 3.64 10.05 1.48
CA ILE A 273 3.57 11.52 1.44
C ILE A 273 4.48 12.18 2.49
N ASP A 274 4.73 11.52 3.62
CA ASP A 274 5.61 12.04 4.66
C ASP A 274 7.05 12.03 4.18
N ARG A 275 7.46 10.94 3.53
CA ARG A 275 8.78 10.87 2.91
C ARG A 275 8.94 11.87 1.77
N PHE A 276 7.89 12.04 0.96
CA PHE A 276 7.89 13.09 -0.05
C PHE A 276 8.09 14.48 0.59
N ARG A 277 7.35 14.81 1.65
CA ARG A 277 7.48 16.09 2.38
C ARG A 277 8.88 16.27 2.96
N THR A 278 9.48 15.21 3.51
CA THR A 278 10.86 15.19 4.00
C THR A 278 11.82 15.66 2.90
N PHE A 279 11.80 15.03 1.72
CA PHE A 279 12.72 15.42 0.64
C PHE A 279 12.33 16.72 -0.07
N TYR A 280 11.04 17.04 -0.15
CA TYR A 280 10.56 18.33 -0.65
C TYR A 280 11.08 19.48 0.22
N ARG A 281 10.97 19.38 1.55
CA ARG A 281 11.52 20.35 2.50
C ARG A 281 13.04 20.47 2.36
N ILE A 282 13.77 19.35 2.33
CA ILE A 282 15.22 19.36 2.16
C ILE A 282 15.61 20.05 0.85
N SER A 283 14.89 19.78 -0.25
CA SER A 283 15.17 20.39 -1.54
C SER A 283 15.04 21.92 -1.49
N LYS A 284 13.97 22.46 -0.86
CA LYS A 284 13.80 23.91 -0.67
C LYS A 284 14.91 24.50 0.18
N GLU A 285 15.23 23.88 1.31
CA GLU A 285 16.26 24.38 2.23
C GLU A 285 17.67 24.38 1.60
N LEU A 286 17.94 23.47 0.66
CA LEU A 286 19.21 23.39 -0.07
C LEU A 286 19.19 24.16 -1.41
N GLY A 287 18.08 24.83 -1.75
CA GLY A 287 17.92 25.55 -3.03
C GLY A 287 17.98 24.65 -4.26
N LYS A 288 17.59 23.38 -4.12
CA LYS A 288 17.52 22.39 -5.20
C LYS A 288 16.07 22.17 -5.63
N LYS A 289 15.84 21.89 -6.91
CA LYS A 289 14.53 21.44 -7.43
C LYS A 289 14.39 19.94 -7.23
N LEU A 290 13.22 19.51 -6.74
CA LEU A 290 12.88 18.10 -6.61
C LEU A 290 12.29 17.60 -7.93
N VAL A 291 12.94 16.64 -8.56
CA VAL A 291 12.51 16.06 -9.83
C VAL A 291 11.82 14.73 -9.56
N ILE A 292 10.57 14.59 -9.98
CA ILE A 292 9.76 13.38 -9.79
C ILE A 292 9.30 12.80 -11.13
N SER A 293 8.76 11.57 -11.11
CA SER A 293 8.16 10.96 -12.28
C SER A 293 6.71 11.41 -12.50
N PHE A 294 6.20 11.25 -13.72
CA PHE A 294 4.77 11.43 -14.04
C PHE A 294 3.85 10.56 -13.18
N LYS A 295 4.32 9.36 -12.79
CA LYS A 295 3.57 8.48 -11.88
C LYS A 295 3.40 9.11 -10.51
N HIS A 296 4.46 9.73 -9.98
CA HIS A 296 4.41 10.43 -8.70
C HIS A 296 3.48 11.65 -8.77
N ALA A 297 3.49 12.39 -9.88
CA ALA A 297 2.56 13.51 -10.10
C ALA A 297 1.08 13.10 -9.94
N CYS A 298 0.70 11.89 -10.40
CA CYS A 298 -0.65 11.36 -10.21
C CYS A 298 -1.03 11.29 -8.72
N PHE A 299 -0.10 10.87 -7.84
CA PHE A 299 -0.35 10.83 -6.39
C PHE A 299 -0.49 12.22 -5.79
N LEU A 300 0.44 13.15 -6.12
CA LEU A 300 0.38 14.51 -5.59
C LEU A 300 -0.92 15.22 -5.96
N GLU A 301 -1.41 15.04 -7.19
CA GLU A 301 -2.67 15.62 -7.62
C GLU A 301 -3.87 15.06 -6.86
N ARG A 302 -3.94 13.74 -6.62
CA ARG A 302 -4.97 13.15 -5.76
C ARG A 302 -4.83 13.60 -4.30
N TYR A 303 -3.61 13.77 -3.80
CA TYR A 303 -3.39 14.28 -2.44
C TYR A 303 -3.79 15.75 -2.27
N CYS A 304 -3.71 16.56 -3.34
CA CYS A 304 -4.21 17.94 -3.32
C CYS A 304 -5.72 18.03 -3.21
N GLU A 305 -6.46 16.99 -3.61
CA GLU A 305 -7.91 16.91 -3.44
C GLU A 305 -8.30 16.74 -1.96
N ASP A 306 -7.39 16.25 -1.10
CA ASP A 306 -7.60 16.17 0.34
C ASP A 306 -6.97 17.38 1.07
N PRO A 307 -7.78 18.37 1.52
CA PRO A 307 -7.25 19.57 2.16
C PRO A 307 -6.54 19.28 3.48
N LYS A 308 -6.81 18.14 4.15
CA LYS A 308 -6.13 17.76 5.39
C LYS A 308 -4.69 17.31 5.15
N LEU A 309 -4.37 16.84 3.94
CA LEU A 309 -3.02 16.42 3.58
C LEU A 309 -2.10 17.58 3.22
N GLN A 310 -2.60 18.77 2.88
CA GLN A 310 -1.76 19.94 2.55
C GLN A 310 -0.58 19.58 1.61
N ALA A 311 -0.80 18.66 0.67
CA ALA A 311 0.24 18.21 -0.25
C ALA A 311 0.51 19.32 -1.27
N PRO A 312 1.77 19.54 -1.69
CA PRO A 312 2.04 20.48 -2.77
C PRO A 312 1.51 19.92 -4.09
N ASN A 313 1.08 20.83 -4.96
CA ASN A 313 0.64 20.47 -6.30
C ASN A 313 1.82 19.95 -7.14
N SER A 314 1.56 19.03 -8.07
CA SER A 314 2.57 18.53 -9.02
C SER A 314 3.21 19.64 -9.87
N THR A 315 2.56 20.80 -10.02
CA THR A 315 3.06 22.00 -10.70
C THR A 315 3.68 23.05 -9.76
N ASP A 316 3.93 22.73 -8.49
CA ASP A 316 4.64 23.62 -7.56
C ASP A 316 5.98 24.07 -8.14
N GLU A 317 6.36 25.32 -7.88
CA GLU A 317 7.57 25.92 -8.45
C GLU A 317 8.84 25.13 -8.15
N ASN A 318 8.88 24.37 -7.04
CA ASN A 318 10.04 23.61 -6.61
C ASN A 318 10.05 22.15 -7.10
N ILE A 319 9.00 21.73 -7.83
CA ILE A 319 8.84 20.38 -8.38
C ILE A 319 9.03 20.42 -9.88
N LEU A 320 9.74 19.44 -10.43
CA LEU A 320 9.89 19.22 -11.87
C LEU A 320 9.47 17.79 -12.23
N LEU A 321 8.90 17.59 -13.42
CA LEU A 321 8.50 16.28 -13.93
C LEU A 321 9.53 15.76 -14.94
N LEU A 322 10.19 14.64 -14.64
CA LEU A 322 11.19 14.04 -15.53
C LEU A 322 10.51 13.38 -16.73
N LYS A 323 10.68 13.97 -17.92
CA LYS A 323 10.28 13.41 -19.22
C LYS A 323 11.20 12.22 -19.56
N PRO A 324 10.71 10.97 -19.55
CA PRO A 324 11.52 9.82 -19.90
C PRO A 324 11.62 9.68 -21.42
N LYS A 325 12.69 9.06 -21.93
CA LYS A 325 12.73 8.62 -23.34
C LYS A 325 11.71 7.50 -23.54
N ARG A 326 10.97 7.59 -24.64
CA ARG A 326 9.94 6.63 -25.07
C ARG A 326 10.06 6.41 -26.57
N LEU A 327 9.57 5.26 -27.05
CA LEU A 327 9.52 4.87 -28.47
C LEU A 327 10.74 5.32 -29.30
N THR A 328 10.66 6.40 -30.07
CA THR A 328 11.75 6.88 -30.94
C THR A 328 12.97 7.37 -30.17
N GLY A 329 12.79 7.74 -28.90
CA GLY A 329 13.85 8.24 -28.02
C GLY A 329 14.14 9.73 -28.21
N THR A 330 13.26 10.46 -28.90
CA THR A 330 13.48 11.86 -29.30
C THR A 330 12.66 12.88 -28.50
N TYR A 331 11.89 12.42 -27.51
CA TYR A 331 11.01 13.24 -26.67
C TYR A 331 9.86 13.94 -27.41
N ILE A 332 9.56 13.52 -28.64
CA ILE A 332 8.37 14.00 -29.38
C ILE A 332 7.11 13.49 -28.69
N ASP A 333 6.02 14.26 -28.73
CA ASP A 333 4.84 13.96 -27.93
C ASP A 333 4.12 12.68 -28.38
N GLU A 334 4.28 12.29 -29.65
CA GLU A 334 3.81 11.02 -30.20
C GLU A 334 4.47 9.79 -29.54
N ASP A 335 5.62 9.94 -28.89
CA ASP A 335 6.28 8.84 -28.20
C ASP A 335 5.50 8.37 -26.95
N TYR A 336 4.58 9.19 -26.43
CA TYR A 336 3.89 8.96 -25.16
C TYR A 336 2.46 8.49 -25.40
N THR A 337 2.22 7.19 -25.18
CA THR A 337 0.90 6.57 -25.41
C THR A 337 0.07 6.47 -24.14
N GLU A 338 0.73 6.48 -22.98
CA GLU A 338 0.11 6.36 -21.67
C GLU A 338 -0.66 7.64 -21.32
N LYS A 339 -1.98 7.50 -21.07
CA LYS A 339 -2.87 8.64 -20.79
C LYS A 339 -2.33 9.55 -19.67
N TYR A 340 -1.88 8.98 -18.55
CA TYR A 340 -1.39 9.74 -17.41
C TYR A 340 -0.12 10.57 -17.71
N ILE A 341 0.68 10.21 -18.73
CA ILE A 341 1.81 11.03 -19.18
C ILE A 341 1.29 12.14 -20.08
N ARG A 342 0.48 11.80 -21.09
CA ARG A 342 -0.07 12.76 -22.07
C ARG A 342 -0.81 13.91 -21.42
N ASP A 343 -1.62 13.62 -20.40
CA ASP A 343 -2.39 14.61 -19.66
C ASP A 343 -1.50 15.66 -18.95
N ARG A 344 -0.18 15.44 -18.88
CA ARG A 344 0.80 16.26 -18.16
C ARG A 344 1.98 16.71 -19.02
N LEU A 345 2.00 16.42 -20.33
CA LEU A 345 3.12 16.78 -21.21
C LEU A 345 3.29 18.30 -21.36
N ASP A 346 2.18 19.03 -21.37
CA ASP A 346 2.15 20.49 -21.53
C ASP A 346 2.40 21.25 -20.22
N TYR A 347 2.70 20.55 -19.12
CA TYR A 347 2.96 21.21 -17.85
C TYR A 347 4.25 22.06 -17.93
N PRO A 348 4.25 23.28 -17.35
CA PRO A 348 5.37 24.21 -17.50
C PRO A 348 6.65 23.75 -16.77
N ASN A 349 6.56 22.74 -15.92
CA ASN A 349 7.64 22.23 -15.09
C ASN A 349 8.16 20.85 -15.55
N VAL A 350 7.92 20.46 -16.81
CA VAL A 350 8.52 19.26 -17.41
C VAL A 350 10.00 19.52 -17.74
N ILE A 351 10.86 18.55 -17.45
CA ILE A 351 12.30 18.61 -17.68
C ILE A 351 12.84 17.30 -18.25
N THR A 352 13.81 17.36 -19.15
CA THR A 352 14.50 16.18 -19.69
C THR A 352 15.76 15.83 -18.88
N ALA A 353 16.22 14.58 -18.96
CA ALA A 353 17.49 14.18 -18.38
C ALA A 353 18.67 15.01 -18.94
N GLU A 354 18.62 15.36 -20.23
CA GLU A 354 19.65 16.16 -20.92
C GLU A 354 19.76 17.57 -20.34
N GLU A 355 18.64 18.19 -19.93
CA GLU A 355 18.65 19.48 -19.24
C GLU A 355 19.19 19.38 -17.82
N ILE A 356 18.89 18.30 -17.10
CA ILE A 356 19.42 18.05 -15.76
C ILE A 356 20.95 17.94 -15.79
N THR A 357 21.50 17.24 -16.79
CA THR A 357 22.96 17.03 -16.93
C THR A 357 23.77 18.32 -17.06
N LYS A 358 23.14 19.42 -17.51
CA LYS A 358 23.80 20.74 -17.65
C LYS A 358 24.13 21.36 -16.28
N LYS A 359 23.31 21.11 -15.25
CA LYS A 359 23.46 21.68 -13.90
C LYS A 359 23.04 20.68 -12.80
N PRO A 360 23.65 19.48 -12.71
CA PRO A 360 23.16 18.38 -11.89
C PRO A 360 23.09 18.71 -10.39
N ALA A 361 23.96 19.61 -9.90
CA ALA A 361 23.98 20.05 -8.51
C ALA A 361 22.69 20.77 -8.07
N LYS A 362 21.90 21.30 -9.02
CA LYS A 362 20.63 22.00 -8.74
C LYS A 362 19.45 21.06 -8.54
N TYR A 363 19.61 19.77 -8.76
CA TYR A 363 18.51 18.82 -8.81
C TYR A 363 18.67 17.70 -7.78
N MET A 364 17.53 17.30 -7.23
CA MET A 364 17.34 16.08 -6.44
C MET A 364 16.37 15.20 -7.22
N VAL A 365 16.86 14.11 -7.81
CA VAL A 365 16.06 13.26 -8.70
C VAL A 365 15.51 12.06 -7.93
N VAL A 366 14.19 11.97 -7.85
CA VAL A 366 13.50 10.81 -7.27
C VAL A 366 13.48 9.70 -8.31
N LEU A 367 14.23 8.62 -8.06
CA LEU A 367 14.39 7.51 -8.99
C LEU A 367 14.52 6.19 -8.22
N ASN A 368 13.61 5.27 -8.48
CA ASN A 368 13.67 3.93 -7.93
C ASN A 368 14.46 2.97 -8.84
N PHE A 369 14.83 1.81 -8.29
CA PHE A 369 15.58 0.76 -8.99
C PHE A 369 15.01 0.40 -10.38
N TRP A 370 13.68 0.31 -10.51
CA TRP A 370 13.01 -0.08 -11.76
C TRP A 370 13.17 0.93 -12.90
N TYR A 371 13.61 2.16 -12.60
CA TYR A 371 13.88 3.21 -13.59
C TYR A 371 15.37 3.57 -13.70
N PHE A 372 16.28 2.72 -13.19
CA PHE A 372 17.72 2.97 -13.24
C PHE A 372 18.30 3.04 -14.65
N ASN A 373 17.61 2.50 -15.66
CA ASN A 373 17.96 2.76 -17.06
C ASN A 373 18.02 4.28 -17.37
N THR A 374 17.24 5.11 -16.67
CA THR A 374 17.28 6.57 -16.77
C THR A 374 18.63 7.16 -16.34
N LEU A 375 19.41 6.45 -15.50
CA LEU A 375 20.76 6.88 -15.14
C LEU A 375 21.69 6.95 -16.36
N ILE A 376 21.44 6.15 -17.41
CA ILE A 376 22.18 6.21 -18.68
C ILE A 376 21.99 7.57 -19.36
N ASP A 377 20.79 8.16 -19.26
CA ASP A 377 20.50 9.49 -19.81
C ASP A 377 21.00 10.61 -18.88
N LEU A 378 20.86 10.43 -17.56
CA LEU A 378 21.31 11.40 -16.55
C LEU A 378 22.85 11.48 -16.45
N LYS A 379 23.56 10.43 -16.90
CA LYS A 379 25.02 10.32 -16.95
C LYS A 379 25.73 10.82 -15.68
N PRO A 380 25.33 10.38 -14.47
CA PRO A 380 26.01 10.79 -13.26
C PRO A 380 27.48 10.35 -13.29
N ASN A 381 28.38 11.27 -12.94
CA ASN A 381 29.80 10.97 -12.74
C ASN A 381 30.11 11.09 -11.24
N GLY A 382 29.61 10.13 -10.48
CA GLY A 382 29.53 10.15 -9.04
C GLY A 382 28.41 11.04 -8.48
N GLY A 383 28.26 11.04 -7.16
CA GLY A 383 27.17 11.73 -6.49
C GLY A 383 26.67 10.95 -5.28
N LEU A 384 25.40 11.15 -4.95
CA LEU A 384 24.77 10.53 -3.80
C LEU A 384 23.52 9.77 -4.23
N TYR A 385 23.35 8.56 -3.71
CA TYR A 385 22.11 7.80 -3.76
C TYR A 385 21.61 7.60 -2.33
N ILE A 386 20.45 8.19 -2.02
CA ILE A 386 19.77 7.97 -0.73
C ILE A 386 18.73 6.89 -0.94
N HIS A 387 18.92 5.75 -0.28
CA HIS A 387 17.97 4.66 -0.23
C HIS A 387 17.11 4.81 1.02
N SER A 388 15.86 5.22 0.79
CA SER A 388 14.85 5.43 1.83
C SER A 388 13.70 4.41 1.72
N LEU A 389 14.10 3.16 1.52
CA LEU A 389 13.25 1.97 1.53
C LEU A 389 13.83 0.94 2.52
N SER A 390 13.06 -0.09 2.86
CA SER A 390 13.53 -1.18 3.71
C SER A 390 14.69 -1.93 3.07
N GLU A 391 15.62 -2.40 3.90
CA GLU A 391 16.68 -3.32 3.47
C GLU A 391 16.09 -4.68 3.05
N PRO A 392 16.76 -5.41 2.15
CA PRO A 392 16.29 -6.72 1.71
C PRO A 392 16.20 -7.69 2.91
N PHE A 393 15.11 -8.45 2.97
CA PHE A 393 14.86 -9.44 4.03
C PHE A 393 14.65 -10.85 3.50
N ASN A 394 14.71 -11.05 2.18
CA ASN A 394 14.69 -12.35 1.52
C ASN A 394 15.68 -12.37 0.35
N GLU A 395 15.94 -13.56 -0.20
CA GLU A 395 16.94 -13.78 -1.25
C GLU A 395 16.62 -13.04 -2.56
N GLU A 396 15.35 -12.97 -2.96
CA GLU A 396 14.91 -12.27 -4.18
C GLU A 396 15.17 -10.76 -4.09
N MET A 397 14.86 -10.16 -2.94
CA MET A 397 15.17 -8.76 -2.64
C MET A 397 16.69 -8.55 -2.57
N GLN A 398 17.45 -9.51 -2.04
CA GLN A 398 18.91 -9.43 -2.02
C GLN A 398 19.49 -9.40 -3.45
N ILE A 399 19.00 -10.25 -4.36
CA ILE A 399 19.42 -10.23 -5.78
C ILE A 399 19.12 -8.87 -6.42
N SER A 400 17.93 -8.31 -6.16
CA SER A 400 17.55 -6.99 -6.67
C SER A 400 18.43 -5.88 -6.07
N PHE A 401 18.75 -5.97 -4.79
CA PHE A 401 19.65 -5.06 -4.09
C PHE A 401 21.08 -5.13 -4.67
N ASP A 402 21.60 -6.32 -4.96
CA ASP A 402 22.91 -6.50 -5.57
C ASP A 402 22.96 -5.89 -6.98
N ARG A 403 21.89 -6.09 -7.77
CA ARG A 403 21.73 -5.42 -9.08
C ARG A 403 21.71 -3.89 -8.92
N MET A 404 20.96 -3.37 -7.95
CA MET A 404 20.95 -1.95 -7.63
C MET A 404 22.35 -1.44 -7.29
N MET A 405 23.09 -2.12 -6.41
CA MET A 405 24.46 -1.76 -6.04
C MET A 405 25.42 -1.78 -7.24
N ASN A 406 25.28 -2.73 -8.16
CA ASN A 406 26.06 -2.76 -9.40
C ASN A 406 25.84 -1.49 -10.25
N TRP A 407 24.60 -1.04 -10.39
CA TRP A 407 24.29 0.23 -11.05
C TRP A 407 24.91 1.44 -10.34
N LEU A 408 24.81 1.49 -9.01
CA LEU A 408 25.40 2.58 -8.23
C LEU A 408 26.91 2.62 -8.37
N ASN A 409 27.58 1.46 -8.32
CA ASN A 409 29.02 1.32 -8.51
C ASN A 409 29.44 1.74 -9.93
N PHE A 410 28.69 1.34 -10.96
CA PHE A 410 28.97 1.70 -12.35
C PHE A 410 29.02 3.22 -12.55
N PHE A 411 28.15 3.97 -11.86
CA PHE A 411 28.12 5.44 -11.91
C PHE A 411 28.87 6.14 -10.77
N ASN A 412 29.59 5.40 -9.92
CA ASN A 412 30.30 5.90 -8.73
C ASN A 412 29.39 6.68 -7.74
N LEU A 413 28.11 6.30 -7.63
CA LEU A 413 27.16 6.90 -6.70
C LEU A 413 27.41 6.35 -5.29
N ARG A 414 27.59 7.24 -4.31
CA ARG A 414 27.72 6.82 -2.91
C ARG A 414 26.35 6.42 -2.37
N PHE A 415 26.23 5.20 -1.90
CA PHE A 415 25.03 4.68 -1.25
C PHE A 415 24.90 5.20 0.20
N VAL A 416 23.71 5.65 0.57
CA VAL A 416 23.33 6.01 1.94
C VAL A 416 21.96 5.42 2.26
N GLN A 417 21.91 4.54 3.25
CA GLN A 417 20.65 4.03 3.81
C GLN A 417 20.03 5.06 4.76
N ALA A 418 18.79 5.48 4.53
CA ALA A 418 18.07 6.39 5.41
C ALA A 418 16.56 6.10 5.35
N HIS A 419 16.08 5.18 6.20
CA HIS A 419 14.71 4.68 6.18
C HIS A 419 14.16 4.52 7.60
N CYS A 420 12.84 4.59 7.75
CA CYS A 420 12.12 4.07 8.90
C CYS A 420 10.88 3.30 8.41
N SER A 421 10.55 2.19 9.07
CA SER A 421 9.50 1.26 8.61
C SER A 421 8.08 1.86 8.68
N GLY A 422 7.16 1.31 7.87
CA GLY A 422 5.72 1.56 7.99
C GLY A 422 5.04 0.83 9.16
N HIS A 423 5.70 -0.17 9.76
CA HIS A 423 5.10 -1.03 10.79
C HIS A 423 5.70 -0.80 12.18
N ILE A 424 4.84 -0.91 13.19
CA ILE A 424 5.15 -0.83 14.62
C ILE A 424 6.18 -1.89 15.03
N ASN A 425 7.13 -1.52 15.89
CA ASN A 425 8.10 -2.48 16.42
C ASN A 425 7.49 -3.32 17.55
N GLY A 426 8.10 -4.46 17.84
CA GLY A 426 7.62 -5.41 18.84
C GLY A 426 7.66 -4.94 20.29
N VAL A 427 8.27 -3.80 20.63
CA VAL A 427 8.17 -3.23 21.99
C VAL A 427 6.90 -2.39 22.07
N ASP A 428 6.74 -1.43 21.16
CA ASP A 428 5.58 -0.53 21.12
C ASP A 428 4.28 -1.32 20.86
N LEU A 429 4.32 -2.38 20.04
CA LEU A 429 3.16 -3.25 19.80
C LEU A 429 2.72 -3.98 21.08
N LYS A 430 3.66 -4.43 21.92
CA LYS A 430 3.32 -5.08 23.20
C LYS A 430 2.71 -4.09 24.17
N GLU A 431 3.24 -2.87 24.23
CA GLU A 431 2.71 -1.78 25.05
C GLU A 431 1.30 -1.39 24.61
N LEU A 432 1.09 -1.26 23.29
CA LEU A 432 -0.22 -1.02 22.67
C LEU A 432 -1.22 -2.10 23.07
N ILE A 433 -0.88 -3.38 22.91
CA ILE A 433 -1.77 -4.51 23.26
C ILE A 433 -2.08 -4.50 24.77
N THR A 434 -1.08 -4.23 25.60
CA THR A 434 -1.25 -4.15 27.06
C THR A 434 -2.17 -3.00 27.45
N THR A 435 -2.06 -1.85 26.77
CA THR A 435 -2.89 -0.67 27.02
C THR A 435 -4.34 -0.89 26.60
N ILE A 436 -4.58 -1.50 25.44
CA ILE A 436 -5.93 -1.82 24.95
C ILE A 436 -6.58 -2.93 25.79
N ASN A 437 -5.78 -3.88 26.28
CA ASN A 437 -6.20 -4.99 27.14
C ASN A 437 -7.41 -5.78 26.59
N PRO A 438 -7.33 -6.38 25.39
CA PRO A 438 -8.43 -7.15 24.82
C PRO A 438 -8.64 -8.48 25.57
N ARG A 439 -9.87 -9.00 25.57
CA ARG A 439 -10.14 -10.31 26.19
C ARG A 439 -9.49 -11.46 25.42
N GLU A 440 -9.53 -11.43 24.09
CA GLU A 440 -8.82 -12.37 23.22
C GLU A 440 -7.99 -11.64 22.14
N LEU A 441 -6.77 -12.11 21.88
CA LEU A 441 -5.88 -11.56 20.87
C LEU A 441 -5.71 -12.53 19.69
N TYR A 442 -5.83 -12.02 18.47
CA TYR A 442 -5.71 -12.74 17.20
C TYR A 442 -4.59 -12.12 16.34
N PRO A 443 -3.33 -12.56 16.49
CA PRO A 443 -2.23 -12.03 15.71
C PRO A 443 -2.31 -12.54 14.26
N ILE A 444 -2.26 -11.61 13.32
CA ILE A 444 -2.17 -11.85 11.88
C ILE A 444 -1.00 -11.05 11.30
N HIS A 445 -0.80 -11.13 9.99
CA HIS A 445 0.17 -10.30 9.26
C HIS A 445 1.57 -10.38 9.89
N THR A 446 2.02 -11.61 10.13
CA THR A 446 3.25 -11.93 10.85
C THR A 446 3.73 -13.34 10.52
N GLU A 447 5.03 -13.51 10.35
CA GLU A 447 5.68 -14.81 10.22
C GLU A 447 6.02 -15.42 11.59
N HIS A 448 5.91 -14.64 12.67
CA HIS A 448 6.31 -15.03 14.03
C HIS A 448 5.16 -14.97 15.06
N PRO A 449 3.97 -15.56 14.79
CA PRO A 449 2.82 -15.45 15.69
C PRO A 449 3.08 -16.08 17.07
N GLY A 450 4.04 -17.01 17.18
CA GLY A 450 4.42 -17.64 18.44
C GLY A 450 4.95 -16.66 19.50
N ILE A 451 5.47 -15.49 19.10
CA ILE A 451 5.99 -14.48 20.03
C ILE A 451 4.87 -13.87 20.89
N PHE A 452 3.67 -13.74 20.34
CA PHE A 452 2.51 -13.19 21.05
C PHE A 452 2.08 -14.05 22.25
N ARG A 453 2.43 -15.34 22.31
CA ARG A 453 2.14 -16.20 23.47
C ARG A 453 2.83 -15.76 24.76
N LYS A 454 3.86 -14.91 24.64
CA LYS A 454 4.59 -14.37 25.79
C LYS A 454 3.88 -13.17 26.42
N LEU A 455 2.80 -12.69 25.82
CA LEU A 455 2.00 -11.58 26.34
C LEU A 455 1.02 -12.08 27.39
N ASP A 456 0.71 -11.23 28.37
CA ASP A 456 -0.27 -11.49 29.42
C ASP A 456 -1.71 -11.25 28.93
N VAL A 457 -2.03 -11.83 27.76
CA VAL A 457 -3.34 -11.75 27.14
C VAL A 457 -3.68 -13.09 26.47
N LYS A 458 -4.94 -13.50 26.53
CA LYS A 458 -5.39 -14.77 25.97
C LYS A 458 -5.25 -14.76 24.45
N THR A 459 -4.14 -15.27 23.96
CA THR A 459 -3.79 -15.23 22.54
C THR A 459 -4.26 -16.48 21.81
N ARG A 460 -5.10 -16.31 20.79
CA ARG A 460 -5.55 -17.36 19.86
C ARG A 460 -4.64 -17.42 18.65
N MET A 461 -3.88 -18.50 18.51
CA MET A 461 -3.14 -18.76 17.27
C MET A 461 -4.14 -19.07 16.15
N VAL A 462 -4.20 -18.16 15.19
CA VAL A 462 -5.07 -18.26 14.01
C VAL A 462 -4.67 -19.44 13.13
N ARG A 463 -5.67 -20.10 12.56
CA ARG A 463 -5.53 -21.15 11.55
C ARG A 463 -6.42 -20.76 10.40
N GLU A 464 -5.88 -20.90 9.19
CA GLU A 464 -6.59 -20.53 7.97
C GLU A 464 -7.89 -21.34 7.81
N GLY A 465 -8.97 -20.66 7.43
CA GLY A 465 -10.30 -21.23 7.23
C GLY A 465 -11.02 -21.71 8.50
N LYS A 466 -10.37 -21.64 9.68
CA LYS A 466 -10.99 -22.03 10.94
C LYS A 466 -11.90 -20.91 11.44
N VAL A 467 -13.12 -21.29 11.84
CA VAL A 467 -14.09 -20.41 12.49
C VAL A 467 -13.79 -20.31 13.99
N TYR A 468 -13.72 -19.08 14.49
CA TYR A 468 -13.57 -18.74 15.91
C TYR A 468 -14.85 -18.06 16.39
N LYS A 469 -15.39 -18.53 17.52
CA LYS A 469 -16.57 -17.95 18.17
C LYS A 469 -16.10 -17.02 19.29
N LEU A 470 -16.68 -15.82 19.35
CA LEU A 470 -16.45 -14.88 20.45
C LEU A 470 -17.33 -15.21 21.65
#